data_AF-A0A9W8F9T5-F1
#
_entry.id   AF-A0A9W8F9T5-F1
#
_cell.length_a   1.000
_cell.length_b   1.000
_cell.length_c   1.000
_cell.angle_alpha   90.00
_cell.angle_beta   90.00
_cell.angle_gamma   90.00
#
_symmetry.space_group_name_H-M   'P 1'
#
loop_
_entity.id
_entity.type
_entity.pdbx_description
1 polymer ?
#
loop_
_entity_poly.entity_id
_entity_poly.type
_entity_poly.pdbx_seq_one_letter_code
_entity_poly.pdbx_strand_id
1 'polypeptide(L)'
;MSAAKPLSVASAVATTVTTTPEPAPLSRVSGKQWKAVRKPTNRSMMAKSLSKSYEKRIREARDLKAVKHAEAELKEEKRAEKEEHRNRIVERKKKYEEKLRQERYQAEMSARKRMRVKRKELKARAHAKH
;
A
#
# COMPACT_ATOMS: atom_id res chain seq x y z
N MET A 1 -1.48 31.50 40.71
CA MET A 1 -2.73 30.74 40.96
C MET A 1 -2.43 29.27 40.76
N SER A 2 -2.78 28.50 41.79
CA SER A 2 -2.44 27.10 42.00
C SER A 2 -3.46 26.18 41.32
N ALA A 3 -3.01 25.13 40.63
CA ALA A 3 -3.82 23.94 40.40
C ALA A 3 -2.87 22.75 40.16
N ALA A 4 -2.81 21.88 41.15
CA ALA A 4 -1.93 20.73 41.24
C ALA A 4 -2.38 19.60 40.29
N LYS A 5 -1.38 18.85 39.81
CA LYS A 5 -1.53 17.54 39.17
C LYS A 5 -2.05 16.51 40.19
N PRO A 6 -3.05 15.67 39.87
CA PRO A 6 -3.22 14.42 40.59
C PRO A 6 -2.40 13.32 39.90
N LEU A 7 -1.35 12.89 40.59
CA LEU A 7 -0.67 11.61 40.36
C LEU A 7 -1.66 10.49 40.66
N SER A 8 -2.10 9.79 39.62
CA SER A 8 -2.90 8.57 39.74
C SER A 8 -1.99 7.44 40.20
N VAL A 9 -2.17 7.05 41.46
CA VAL A 9 -1.44 5.99 42.15
C VAL A 9 -1.83 4.64 41.55
N ALA A 10 -0.82 3.87 41.16
CA ALA A 10 -0.94 2.50 40.71
C ALA A 10 -1.60 1.61 41.78
N SER A 11 -2.83 1.16 41.52
CA SER A 11 -3.46 0.09 42.28
C SER A 11 -3.01 -1.25 41.69
N ALA A 12 -1.99 -1.84 42.29
CA ALA A 12 -1.59 -3.22 42.07
C ALA A 12 -2.71 -4.15 42.57
N VAL A 13 -3.58 -4.59 41.65
CA VAL A 13 -4.56 -5.65 41.94
C VAL A 13 -3.80 -6.97 41.91
N ALA A 14 -3.50 -7.50 43.09
CA ALA A 14 -3.02 -8.86 43.25
C ALA A 14 -4.10 -9.82 42.75
N THR A 15 -3.89 -10.42 41.58
CA THR A 15 -4.71 -11.53 41.11
C THR A 15 -4.39 -12.74 41.96
N THR A 16 -5.18 -12.95 43.02
CA THR A 16 -5.20 -14.20 43.77
C THR A 16 -5.52 -15.33 42.79
N VAL A 17 -4.56 -16.23 42.59
CA VAL A 17 -4.79 -17.48 41.87
C VAL A 17 -5.74 -18.31 42.72
N THR A 18 -7.05 -18.16 42.48
CA THR A 18 -8.06 -19.07 43.00
C THR A 18 -7.88 -20.39 42.30
N THR A 19 -7.07 -21.27 42.91
CA THR A 19 -7.03 -22.69 42.55
C THR A 19 -8.34 -23.29 43.05
N THR A 20 -9.37 -23.29 42.21
CA THR A 20 -10.62 -24.01 42.46
C THR A 20 -10.26 -25.49 42.64
N PRO A 21 -10.44 -26.09 43.83
CA PRO A 21 -10.26 -27.53 43.98
C PRO A 21 -11.34 -28.22 43.13
N GLU A 22 -10.91 -29.20 42.35
CA GLU A 22 -11.80 -30.04 41.54
C GLU A 22 -12.92 -30.57 42.46
N PRO A 23 -14.22 -30.40 42.10
CA PRO A 23 -15.29 -30.85 42.97
C PRO A 23 -15.20 -32.37 43.11
N ALA A 24 -14.88 -32.83 44.31
CA ALA A 24 -15.02 -34.23 44.65
C ALA A 24 -16.48 -34.64 44.35
N PRO A 25 -16.73 -35.78 43.69
CA PRO A 25 -18.08 -36.16 43.30
C PRO A 25 -18.94 -36.36 44.55
N LEU A 26 -19.85 -35.41 44.79
CA LEU A 26 -20.82 -35.38 45.90
C LEU A 26 -21.91 -36.46 45.79
N SER A 27 -21.85 -37.33 44.79
CA SER A 27 -22.79 -38.44 44.65
C SER A 27 -22.14 -39.66 44.01
N ARG A 28 -22.62 -40.84 44.44
CA ARG A 28 -22.25 -42.15 43.91
C ARG A 28 -22.84 -42.29 42.51
N VAL A 29 -22.19 -41.71 41.50
CA VAL A 29 -22.59 -41.84 40.10
C VAL A 29 -22.63 -43.34 39.77
N SER A 30 -23.76 -43.84 39.28
CA SER A 30 -23.95 -45.26 38.98
C SER A 30 -23.02 -45.69 37.83
N GLY A 31 -21.84 -46.17 38.18
CA GLY A 31 -20.81 -46.61 37.24
C GLY A 31 -19.54 -46.99 37.99
N LYS A 32 -18.85 -48.04 37.53
CA LYS A 32 -17.57 -48.44 38.14
C LYS A 32 -16.59 -47.26 38.03
N GLN A 33 -15.92 -46.90 39.13
CA GLN A 33 -15.03 -45.71 39.22
C GLN A 33 -13.95 -45.65 38.12
N TRP A 34 -13.55 -46.79 37.55
CA TRP A 34 -12.62 -46.86 36.42
C TRP A 34 -13.19 -46.40 35.08
N LYS A 35 -14.50 -46.21 34.96
CA LYS A 35 -15.18 -45.62 33.80
C LYS A 35 -15.29 -44.10 33.95
N ALA A 36 -14.18 -43.42 34.24
CA ALA A 36 -14.15 -41.96 34.21
C ALA A 36 -14.51 -41.44 32.81
N VAL A 37 -15.16 -40.27 32.74
CA VAL A 37 -15.50 -39.62 31.46
C VAL A 37 -14.20 -39.40 30.67
N ARG A 38 -14.08 -40.05 29.52
CA ARG A 38 -12.89 -39.95 28.67
C ARG A 38 -12.78 -38.53 28.14
N LYS A 39 -11.77 -37.78 28.58
CA LYS A 39 -11.41 -36.50 27.97
C LYS A 39 -10.78 -36.75 26.59
N PRO A 40 -11.03 -35.90 25.59
CA PRO A 40 -10.40 -36.03 24.28
C PRO A 40 -8.87 -35.92 24.40
N THR A 41 -8.14 -36.82 23.75
CA THR A 41 -6.68 -36.83 23.76
C THR A 41 -6.12 -35.63 22.99
N ASN A 42 -5.44 -34.70 23.68
CA ASN A 42 -4.67 -33.66 23.02
C ASN A 42 -3.42 -34.27 22.38
N ARG A 43 -3.42 -34.39 21.05
CA ARG A 43 -2.27 -34.87 20.27
C ARG A 43 -1.34 -33.71 19.92
N SER A 44 -0.07 -33.81 20.31
CA SER A 44 0.96 -32.80 20.01
C SER A 44 1.30 -32.71 18.52
N MET A 45 1.13 -33.81 17.77
CA MET A 45 1.44 -33.90 16.34
C MET A 45 0.28 -33.46 15.42
N MET A 46 -0.68 -32.67 15.93
CA MET A 46 -1.78 -32.18 15.09
C MET A 46 -1.32 -31.02 14.20
N ALA A 47 -1.85 -30.97 12.98
CA ALA A 47 -1.68 -29.83 12.11
C ALA A 47 -2.19 -28.54 12.79
N LYS A 48 -1.45 -27.44 12.60
CA LYS A 48 -1.73 -26.15 13.27
C LYS A 48 -3.13 -25.59 12.94
N SER A 49 -3.70 -26.00 11.80
CA SER A 49 -5.06 -25.70 11.38
C SER A 49 -6.13 -26.45 12.18
N LEU A 50 -5.85 -27.69 12.62
CA LEU A 50 -6.74 -28.50 13.46
C LEU A 50 -6.57 -28.20 14.95
N SER A 51 -5.42 -27.66 15.35
CA SER A 51 -5.13 -27.26 16.73
C SER A 51 -5.92 -26.00 17.16
N LYS A 52 -6.34 -25.17 16.21
CA LYS A 52 -7.07 -23.91 16.48
C LYS A 52 -8.58 -24.13 16.44
N SER A 53 -9.29 -23.50 17.37
CA SER A 53 -10.75 -23.41 17.28
C SER A 53 -11.17 -22.68 16.00
N TYR A 54 -12.36 -23.02 15.50
CA TYR A 54 -12.91 -22.41 14.28
C TYR A 54 -12.99 -20.88 14.39
N GLU A 55 -13.39 -20.35 15.54
CA GLU A 55 -13.45 -18.91 15.81
C GLU A 55 -12.09 -18.23 15.66
N LYS A 56 -11.01 -18.86 16.16
CA LYS A 56 -9.64 -18.34 16.00
C LYS A 56 -9.22 -18.32 14.54
N ARG A 57 -9.58 -19.36 13.76
CA ARG A 57 -9.30 -19.40 12.32
C ARG A 57 -10.04 -18.30 11.55
N ILE A 58 -11.30 -18.02 11.90
CA ILE A 58 -12.05 -16.92 11.27
C ILE A 58 -11.41 -15.57 11.61
N ARG A 59 -11.02 -15.36 12.87
CA ARG A 59 -10.37 -14.11 13.30
C ARG A 59 -9.09 -13.86 12.50
N GLU A 60 -8.20 -14.86 12.46
CA GLU A 60 -6.96 -14.78 11.67
C GLU A 60 -7.23 -14.54 10.19
N ALA A 61 -8.26 -15.18 9.61
CA ALA A 61 -8.63 -14.96 8.21
C ALA A 61 -9.14 -13.53 7.96
N ARG A 62 -9.86 -12.92 8.92
CA ARG A 62 -10.29 -11.52 8.83
C ARG A 62 -9.12 -10.56 8.94
N ASP A 63 -8.20 -10.82 9.88
CA ASP A 63 -7.01 -10.00 10.07
C ASP A 63 -6.12 -10.03 8.83
N LEU A 64 -5.89 -11.22 8.25
CA LEU A 64 -5.14 -11.38 7.00
C LEU A 64 -5.81 -10.68 5.82
N LYS A 65 -7.14 -10.66 5.74
CA LYS A 65 -7.87 -9.93 4.70
C LYS A 65 -7.68 -8.42 4.87
N ALA A 66 -7.76 -7.91 6.10
CA ALA A 66 -7.54 -6.49 6.40
C ALA A 66 -6.11 -6.06 6.02
N VAL A 67 -5.10 -6.86 6.37
CA VAL A 67 -3.70 -6.58 5.99
C VAL A 67 -3.53 -6.58 4.48
N LYS A 68 -4.10 -7.56 3.77
CA LYS A 68 -4.01 -7.62 2.29
C LYS A 68 -4.69 -6.44 1.63
N HIS A 69 -5.81 -5.97 2.18
CA HIS A 69 -6.48 -4.77 1.70
C HIS A 69 -5.59 -3.53 1.83
N ALA A 70 -5.06 -3.29 3.03
CA ALA A 70 -4.14 -2.18 3.28
C ALA A 70 -2.89 -2.25 2.40
N GLU A 71 -2.33 -3.45 2.18
CA GLU A 71 -1.22 -3.63 1.24
C GLU A 71 -1.59 -3.30 -0.21
N ALA A 72 -2.81 -3.61 -0.65
CA ALA A 72 -3.28 -3.32 -1.99
C ALA A 72 -3.44 -1.82 -2.18
N GLU A 73 -4.11 -1.15 -1.25
CA GLU A 73 -4.29 0.32 -1.26
C GLU A 73 -2.93 1.04 -1.36
N LEU A 74 -1.96 0.67 -0.51
CA LEU A 74 -0.61 1.27 -0.54
C LEU A 74 0.15 1.00 -1.85
N LYS A 75 -0.08 -0.15 -2.49
CA LYS A 75 0.56 -0.49 -3.77
C LYS A 75 -0.08 0.30 -4.91
N GLU A 76 -1.39 0.50 -4.87
CA GLU A 76 -2.14 1.26 -5.87
C GLU A 76 -1.76 2.75 -5.81
N GLU A 77 -1.72 3.35 -4.62
CA GLU A 77 -1.26 4.73 -4.44
C GLU A 77 0.15 4.95 -4.99
N LYS A 78 1.09 4.06 -4.66
CA LYS A 78 2.48 4.14 -5.17
C LYS A 78 2.58 3.93 -6.67
N ARG A 79 1.68 3.16 -7.28
CA ARG A 79 1.65 2.96 -8.74
C ARG A 79 1.09 4.20 -9.41
N ALA A 80 0.00 4.76 -8.91
CA ALA A 80 -0.61 5.98 -9.39
C ALA A 80 0.40 7.14 -9.39
N GLU A 81 1.13 7.36 -8.29
CA GLU A 81 2.15 8.41 -8.21
C GLU A 81 3.27 8.25 -9.25
N LYS A 82 3.75 7.00 -9.44
CA LYS A 82 4.77 6.70 -10.46
C LYS A 82 4.25 6.92 -11.88
N GLU A 83 3.01 6.57 -12.13
CA GLU A 83 2.35 6.76 -13.42
C GLU A 83 2.14 8.25 -13.71
N GLU A 84 1.68 9.04 -12.74
CA GLU A 84 1.59 10.49 -12.87
C GLU A 84 2.94 11.13 -13.17
N HIS A 85 4.00 10.73 -12.47
CA HIS A 85 5.34 11.24 -12.72
C HIS A 85 5.82 10.91 -14.14
N ARG A 86 5.59 9.66 -14.60
CA ARG A 86 5.89 9.25 -15.98
C ARG A 86 5.09 10.06 -16.99
N ASN A 87 3.79 10.26 -16.76
CA ASN A 87 2.91 11.03 -17.64
C ASN A 87 3.38 12.49 -17.73
N ARG A 88 3.71 13.12 -16.60
CA ARG A 88 4.29 14.47 -16.57
C ARG A 88 5.57 14.59 -17.39
N ILE A 89 6.48 13.61 -17.31
CA ILE A 89 7.70 13.60 -18.13
C ILE A 89 7.38 13.44 -19.61
N VAL A 90 6.49 12.50 -19.96
CA VAL A 90 6.09 12.25 -21.35
C VAL A 90 5.44 13.50 -21.95
N GLU A 91 4.56 14.17 -21.21
CA GLU A 91 3.94 15.43 -21.64
C GLU A 91 4.97 16.55 -21.86
N ARG A 92 5.96 16.68 -20.97
CA ARG A 92 7.05 17.65 -21.15
C ARG A 92 7.86 17.37 -22.41
N LYS A 93 8.18 16.09 -22.67
CA LYS A 93 8.90 15.68 -23.89
C LYS A 93 8.08 15.98 -25.14
N LYS A 94 6.80 15.60 -25.17
CA LYS A 94 5.89 15.89 -26.30
C LYS A 94 5.81 17.38 -26.60
N LYS A 95 5.60 18.22 -25.57
CA LYS A 95 5.56 19.69 -25.72
C LYS A 95 6.87 20.25 -26.28
N TYR A 96 8.01 19.74 -25.82
CA TYR A 96 9.32 20.15 -26.33
C TYR A 96 9.54 19.72 -27.78
N GLU A 97 9.19 18.49 -28.14
CA GLU A 97 9.30 17.96 -29.51
C GLU A 97 8.42 18.73 -30.49
N GLU A 98 7.18 19.05 -30.10
CA GLU A 98 6.27 19.88 -30.89
C GLU A 98 6.82 21.29 -31.09
N LYS A 99 7.33 21.92 -30.02
CA LYS A 99 7.97 23.23 -30.10
C LYS A 99 9.17 23.20 -31.04
N LEU A 100 10.06 22.22 -30.90
CA LEU A 100 11.23 22.06 -31.75
C LEU A 100 10.84 21.83 -33.22
N ARG A 101 9.77 21.07 -33.48
CA ARG A 101 9.24 20.86 -34.83
C ARG A 101 8.74 22.17 -35.44
N GLN A 102 8.01 22.98 -34.68
CA GLN A 102 7.53 24.29 -35.12
C GLN A 102 8.69 25.25 -35.40
N GLU A 103 9.69 25.31 -34.50
CA GLU A 103 10.88 26.14 -34.67
C GLU A 103 11.68 25.75 -35.92
N ARG A 104 11.87 24.45 -36.16
CA ARG A 104 12.53 23.95 -37.38
C ARG A 104 11.78 24.37 -38.63
N TYR A 105 10.45 24.24 -38.64
CA TYR A 105 9.62 24.64 -39.77
C TYR A 105 9.70 26.16 -40.02
N GLN A 106 9.60 26.98 -38.97
CA GLN A 106 9.75 28.42 -39.07
C GLN A 106 11.14 28.83 -39.56
N ALA A 107 12.19 28.17 -39.05
CA ALA A 107 13.56 28.40 -39.49
C ALA A 107 13.73 28.08 -40.98
N GLU A 108 13.17 26.97 -41.47
CA GLU A 108 13.18 26.61 -42.89
C GLU A 108 12.47 27.67 -43.76
N MET A 109 11.29 28.12 -43.35
CA MET A 109 10.54 29.16 -44.06
C MET A 109 11.29 30.49 -44.08
N SER A 110 11.91 30.88 -42.97
CA SER A 110 12.76 32.07 -42.89
C SER A 110 13.97 31.97 -43.81
N ALA A 111 14.60 30.80 -43.90
CA ALA A 111 15.73 30.55 -44.80
C ALA A 111 15.31 30.66 -46.27
N ARG A 112 14.18 30.05 -46.64
CA ARG A 112 13.59 30.17 -48.00
C ARG A 112 13.29 31.64 -48.36
N LYS A 113 12.76 32.42 -47.42
CA LYS A 113 12.52 33.87 -47.61
C LYS A 113 13.83 34.64 -47.84
N ARG A 114 14.87 34.40 -47.03
CA ARG A 114 16.21 34.99 -47.21
C ARG A 114 16.81 34.66 -48.57
N MET A 115 16.70 33.40 -49.01
CA MET A 115 17.17 33.00 -50.34
C MET A 115 16.42 33.70 -51.47
N ARG A 116 15.11 33.90 -51.35
CA ARG A 116 14.32 34.65 -52.34
C ARG A 116 14.76 36.11 -52.44
N VAL A 117 15.02 36.78 -51.30
CA VAL A 117 15.52 38.16 -51.29
C VAL A 117 16.90 38.24 -51.93
N LYS A 118 17.84 37.37 -51.55
CA LYS A 118 19.18 37.29 -52.17
C LYS A 118 19.10 37.10 -53.69
N ARG A 119 18.21 36.23 -54.18
CA ARG A 119 18.00 36.03 -55.63
C ARG A 119 17.51 37.31 -56.32
N LYS A 120 16.61 38.07 -55.70
CA LYS A 120 16.13 39.35 -56.23
C LYS A 120 17.24 40.38 -56.29
N GLU A 121 18.03 40.52 -55.21
CA GLU A 121 19.18 41.44 -55.14
C GLU A 121 20.22 41.09 -56.21
N LEU A 122 20.55 39.82 -56.38
CA LEU A 122 21.46 39.35 -57.42
C LEU A 122 20.95 39.71 -58.82
N LYS A 123 19.65 39.49 -59.09
CA LYS A 123 19.03 39.85 -60.38
C LYS A 123 19.03 41.36 -60.61
N ALA A 124 18.70 42.16 -59.60
CA ALA A 124 18.73 43.62 -59.68
C ALA A 124 20.15 44.14 -59.93
N ARG A 125 21.16 43.58 -59.23
CA ARG A 125 22.57 43.92 -59.43
C ARG A 125 23.07 43.53 -60.82
N ALA A 126 22.64 42.39 -61.35
CA ALA A 126 22.97 41.98 -62.71
C ALA A 126 22.36 42.92 -63.76
N HIS A 127 21.10 43.31 -63.57
CA HIS A 127 20.43 44.27 -64.46
C HIS A 127 21.02 45.68 -64.37
N ALA A 128 21.47 46.13 -63.19
CA ALA A 128 22.12 47.44 -63.03
C ALA A 128 23.55 47.50 -63.60
N LYS A 129 24.12 46.36 -63.99
CA LYS A 129 25.46 46.26 -64.61
C LYS A 129 25.43 46.23 -66.14
N HIS A 130 24.25 46.10 -66.74
CA HIS A 130 24.00 46.20 -68.17
C HIS A 130 23.32 47.53 -68.47
#